data_AF-R7L0J2-F1
#
_entry.id   AF-R7L0J2-F1
#
_cell.length_a   1.000
_cell.length_b   1.000
_cell.length_c   1.000
_cell.angle_alpha   90.00
_cell.angle_beta   90.00
_cell.angle_gamma   90.00
#
_symmetry.space_group_name_H-M   'P 1'
#
loop_
_entity.id
_entity.type
_entity.pdbx_description
1 polymer ?
#
loop_
_entity_poly.entity_id
_entity_poly.type
_entity_poly.pdbx_seq_one_letter_code
_entity_poly.pdbx_strand_id
1 'polypeptide(L)'
;MVYNASGMCIPRKKFFEVDCYDDNGLKKAGFSAKEIPLLRDHLSLGAYASIRYGFDSVYKVKLKRTPSGTDKPNDDTENLKAKITSINEENASLKNQLYKAEKVLKDYKEKVSAELSEQEADRQELIELRDLVYKLQNSSGAEPEIENADKIQLPYTTKQRVVIFVGHATWLKAIKSMLPNVKFIDPYTKPDANLIRHADVVWMQTNAMPHSFYGKIMEIVRQRKIPVKYFAYASADKCAKQLAEDDMKIVTDQ
;
A
#
# COMPACT_ATOMS: atom_id res chain seq x y z
N MET A 1 57.44 20.99 -31.11
CA MET A 1 56.97 19.69 -31.62
C MET A 1 55.88 19.99 -32.62
N VAL A 2 55.87 19.31 -33.76
CA VAL A 2 54.77 19.41 -34.74
C VAL A 2 53.82 18.26 -34.43
N TYR A 3 52.57 18.57 -34.10
CA TYR A 3 51.56 17.54 -33.91
C TYR A 3 51.06 17.09 -35.27
N ASN A 4 51.33 15.82 -35.61
CA ASN A 4 51.09 15.25 -36.95
C ASN A 4 49.61 15.26 -37.36
N ALA A 5 48.69 15.33 -36.38
CA ALA A 5 47.26 15.36 -36.64
C ALA A 5 46.71 16.76 -36.99
N SER A 6 47.38 17.84 -36.59
CA SER A 6 46.89 19.22 -36.73
C SER A 6 47.82 20.16 -37.50
N GLY A 7 49.04 19.72 -37.82
CA GLY A 7 50.05 20.53 -38.52
C GLY A 7 50.61 21.70 -37.71
N MET A 8 50.16 21.89 -36.47
CA MET A 8 50.52 23.03 -35.64
C MET A 8 51.92 22.86 -35.02
N CYS A 9 52.75 23.90 -35.17
CA CYS A 9 54.09 23.97 -34.58
C CYS A 9 54.04 24.64 -33.20
N ILE A 10 54.11 23.87 -32.12
CA ILE A 10 54.22 24.44 -30.75
C ILE A 10 55.70 24.55 -30.34
N PRO A 11 56.18 25.72 -29.86
CA PRO A 11 57.56 25.90 -29.41
C PRO A 11 57.91 24.96 -28.26
N ARG A 12 59.02 24.22 -28.38
CA ARG A 12 59.39 23.08 -27.51
C ARG A 12 59.69 23.43 -26.04
N LYS A 13 59.58 24.69 -25.63
CA LYS A 13 59.95 25.20 -24.28
C LYS A 13 59.04 26.30 -23.73
N LYS A 14 57.88 26.57 -24.34
CA LYS A 14 56.87 27.48 -23.77
C LYS A 14 55.74 26.65 -23.18
N PHE A 15 55.73 26.51 -21.86
CA PHE A 15 54.53 26.10 -21.14
C PHE A 15 53.57 27.29 -21.18
N PHE A 16 52.41 27.13 -21.80
CA PHE A 16 51.36 28.14 -21.74
C PHE A 16 50.49 27.80 -20.55
N GLU A 17 50.61 28.59 -19.49
CA GLU A 17 49.64 28.60 -18.40
C GLU A 17 48.49 29.48 -18.87
N VAL A 18 47.41 28.85 -19.32
CA VAL A 18 46.21 29.58 -19.76
C VAL A 18 45.36 29.76 -18.51
N ASP A 19 45.48 30.94 -17.89
CA ASP A 19 44.75 31.28 -16.66
C ASP A 19 43.22 31.27 -16.84
N CYS A 20 42.74 31.35 -18.09
CA CYS A 20 41.32 31.35 -18.42
C CYS A 20 41.05 30.86 -19.85
N TYR A 21 40.06 29.97 -19.99
CA TYR A 21 39.57 29.43 -21.28
C TYR A 21 38.76 30.44 -22.10
N ASP A 22 38.80 31.72 -21.76
CA ASP A 22 38.05 32.77 -22.43
C ASP A 22 38.88 33.43 -23.55
N ASP A 23 38.19 34.10 -24.49
CA ASP A 23 38.85 34.71 -25.64
C ASP A 23 39.85 35.80 -25.22
N ASN A 24 39.62 36.43 -24.06
CA ASN A 24 40.48 37.49 -23.55
C ASN A 24 41.81 36.94 -23.03
N GLY A 25 41.81 35.79 -22.36
CA GLY A 25 43.02 35.07 -21.96
C GLY A 25 43.84 34.63 -23.16
N LEU A 26 43.19 34.06 -24.18
CA LEU A 26 43.86 33.63 -25.41
C LEU A 26 44.45 34.81 -26.20
N LYS A 27 43.78 35.95 -26.26
CA LYS A 27 44.34 37.18 -26.85
C LYS A 27 45.57 37.66 -26.08
N LYS A 28 45.54 37.67 -24.75
CA LYS A 28 46.68 38.06 -23.91
C LYS A 28 47.88 37.12 -24.07
N ALA A 29 47.63 35.84 -24.35
CA ALA A 29 48.66 34.85 -24.65
C ALA A 29 49.27 34.98 -26.06
N GLY A 30 48.76 35.90 -26.89
CA GLY A 30 49.29 36.24 -28.21
C GLY A 30 48.68 35.48 -29.39
N PHE A 31 47.54 34.81 -29.20
CA PHE A 31 46.82 34.16 -30.30
C PHE A 31 46.02 35.16 -31.13
N SER A 32 46.00 34.95 -32.45
CA SER A 32 45.26 35.83 -33.36
C SER A 32 43.75 35.58 -33.28
N ALA A 33 42.96 36.60 -33.66
CA ALA A 33 41.49 36.50 -33.70
C ALA A 33 40.97 35.35 -34.56
N LYS A 34 41.74 34.89 -35.55
CA LYS A 34 41.39 33.78 -36.43
C LYS A 34 41.63 32.41 -35.80
N GLU A 35 42.60 32.31 -34.88
CA GLU A 35 43.00 31.06 -34.24
C GLU A 35 42.17 30.77 -32.98
N ILE A 36 41.68 31.83 -32.32
CA ILE A 36 40.96 31.76 -31.04
C ILE A 36 39.73 30.82 -31.06
N PRO A 37 38.84 30.86 -32.07
CA PRO A 37 37.67 29.97 -32.07
C PRO A 37 38.05 28.49 -32.06
N LEU A 38 39.03 28.11 -32.90
CA LEU A 38 39.52 26.73 -32.99
C LEU A 38 40.19 26.28 -31.68
N LEU A 39 40.98 27.16 -31.07
CA LEU A 39 41.63 26.92 -29.78
C LEU A 39 40.62 26.75 -28.64
N ARG A 40 39.58 27.59 -28.58
CA ARG A 40 38.49 27.47 -27.60
C ARG A 40 37.79 26.12 -27.72
N ASP A 41 37.44 25.71 -28.93
CA ASP A 41 36.71 24.44 -29.14
C ASP A 41 37.57 23.25 -28.73
N HIS A 42 38.85 23.25 -29.09
CA HIS A 42 39.78 22.18 -28.73
C HIS A 42 40.01 22.09 -27.21
N LEU A 43 40.16 23.23 -26.53
CA LEU A 43 40.31 23.28 -25.07
C LEU A 43 39.03 22.81 -24.36
N SER A 44 37.86 23.18 -24.87
CA SER A 44 36.55 22.76 -24.33
C SER A 44 36.33 21.25 -24.48
N LEU A 45 36.67 20.70 -25.64
CA LEU A 45 36.67 19.26 -25.90
C LEU A 45 37.65 18.52 -24.97
N GLY A 46 38.86 19.05 -24.79
CA GLY A 46 39.85 18.49 -23.87
C GLY A 46 39.37 18.47 -22.41
N ALA A 47 38.76 19.56 -21.94
CA ALA A 47 38.19 19.64 -20.60
C ALA A 47 37.04 18.64 -20.41
N TYR A 48 36.13 18.54 -21.39
CA TYR A 48 35.03 17.57 -21.36
C TYR A 48 35.54 16.13 -21.33
N ALA A 49 36.52 15.78 -22.17
CA ALA A 49 37.12 14.46 -22.18
C ALA A 49 37.84 14.14 -20.86
N SER A 50 38.52 15.13 -20.25
CA SER A 50 39.20 14.96 -18.96
C SER A 50 38.22 14.64 -17.84
N ILE A 51 37.10 15.37 -17.77
CA ILE A 51 36.04 15.16 -16.78
C ILE A 51 35.34 13.82 -16.98
N ARG A 52 35.05 13.46 -18.24
CA ARG A 52 34.25 12.26 -18.57
C ARG A 52 35.04 10.96 -18.49
N TYR A 53 36.33 10.98 -18.85
CA TYR A 53 37.14 9.78 -18.98
C TYR A 53 38.32 9.70 -17.99
N GLY A 54 38.44 10.67 -17.07
CA GLY A 54 39.44 10.62 -16.00
C GLY A 54 40.88 10.77 -16.48
N PHE A 55 41.15 11.75 -17.34
CA PHE A 55 42.49 12.04 -17.89
C PHE A 55 43.38 12.88 -16.94
N ASP A 56 43.07 12.87 -15.64
CA ASP A 56 43.81 13.60 -14.59
C ASP A 56 45.28 13.15 -14.42
N SER A 57 45.68 12.03 -15.02
CA SER A 57 47.05 11.52 -14.89
C SER A 57 48.05 12.13 -15.88
N VAL A 58 47.61 12.74 -17.00
CA VAL A 58 48.52 13.17 -18.08
C VAL A 58 48.75 14.69 -18.11
N TYR A 59 47.85 15.49 -17.54
CA TYR A 59 48.04 16.93 -17.41
C TYR A 59 47.90 17.37 -15.97
N LYS A 60 49.00 17.27 -15.19
CA LYS A 60 49.15 18.06 -13.96
C LYS A 60 49.35 19.53 -14.34
N VAL A 61 48.32 20.17 -14.89
CA VAL A 61 48.21 21.63 -14.84
C VAL A 61 47.90 21.94 -13.38
N LYS A 62 48.94 22.25 -12.61
CA LYS A 62 48.77 22.87 -11.30
C LYS A 62 48.14 24.25 -11.56
N LEU A 63 46.82 24.34 -11.55
CA LEU A 63 46.11 25.61 -11.42
C LEU A 63 46.49 26.22 -10.07
N LYS A 64 47.62 26.93 -10.03
CA LYS A 64 47.93 27.85 -8.94
C LYS A 64 47.07 29.07 -9.17
N ARG A 65 45.92 29.14 -8.52
CA ARG A 65 45.25 30.43 -8.29
C ARG A 65 46.21 31.31 -7.50
N THR A 66 46.97 32.16 -8.17
CA THR A 66 47.53 33.35 -7.55
C THR A 66 46.37 34.31 -7.31
N PRO A 67 46.05 34.67 -6.05
CA PRO A 67 45.13 35.77 -5.80
C PRO A 67 45.83 37.04 -6.27
N SER A 68 45.51 37.47 -7.49
CA SER A 68 45.75 38.83 -7.94
C SER A 68 45.01 39.74 -6.96
N GLY A 69 45.74 40.66 -6.34
CA GLY A 69 45.23 41.56 -5.33
C GLY A 69 43.99 42.33 -5.76
N THR A 70 43.25 42.74 -4.72
CA THR A 70 42.04 43.58 -4.71
C THR A 70 40.72 42.93 -5.10
N ASP A 71 40.38 41.78 -4.50
CA ASP A 71 38.97 41.50 -4.23
C ASP A 71 38.59 42.22 -2.93
N LYS A 72 38.06 43.44 -3.07
CA LYS A 72 37.22 44.00 -1.99
C LYS A 72 36.12 42.96 -1.73
N PRO A 73 35.74 42.69 -0.47
CA PRO A 73 34.60 41.81 -0.19
C PRO A 73 33.39 42.46 -0.86
N ASN A 74 33.02 41.95 -2.04
CA ASN A 74 31.89 42.47 -2.77
C ASN A 74 30.68 42.16 -1.88
N ASP A 75 29.86 43.17 -1.60
CA ASP A 75 28.61 43.10 -0.84
C ASP A 75 27.76 41.88 -1.27
N ASP A 76 27.87 41.51 -2.54
CA ASP A 76 27.30 40.30 -3.15
C ASP A 76 27.68 38.98 -2.48
N THR A 77 28.90 38.80 -1.96
CA THR A 77 29.35 37.53 -1.37
C THR A 77 28.77 37.26 0.01
N GLU A 78 28.57 38.29 0.83
CA GLU A 78 27.87 38.18 2.11
C GLU A 78 26.36 38.05 1.89
N ASN A 79 25.82 38.80 0.94
CA ASN A 79 24.40 38.72 0.56
C ASN A 79 24.04 37.34 -0.02
N LEU A 80 24.92 36.73 -0.82
CA LEU A 80 24.78 35.35 -1.31
C LEU A 80 24.84 34.32 -0.17
N LYS A 81 25.75 34.49 0.80
CA LYS A 81 25.82 33.60 1.99
C LYS A 81 24.55 33.70 2.83
N ALA A 82 24.04 34.90 3.07
CA ALA A 82 22.78 35.14 3.78
C ALA A 82 21.58 34.50 3.05
N LYS A 83 21.58 34.54 1.71
CA LYS A 83 20.56 33.88 0.90
C LYS A 83 20.65 32.35 0.97
N ILE A 84 21.86 31.79 0.99
CA ILE A 84 22.07 30.35 1.18
C ILE A 84 21.59 29.90 2.55
N THR A 85 21.87 30.65 3.61
CA THR A 85 21.40 30.30 4.97
C THR A 85 19.88 30.37 5.06
N SER A 86 19.26 31.42 4.53
CA SER A 86 17.79 31.55 4.46
C SER A 86 17.14 30.41 3.67
N ILE A 87 17.67 30.06 2.49
CA ILE A 87 17.17 28.94 1.69
C ILE A 87 17.36 27.60 2.43
N ASN A 88 18.45 27.41 3.17
CA ASN A 88 18.68 26.19 3.95
C ASN A 88 17.72 26.07 5.13
N GLU A 89 17.40 27.18 5.79
CA GLU A 89 16.39 27.23 6.86
C GLU A 89 14.99 26.93 6.31
N GLU A 90 14.63 27.52 5.16
CA GLU A 90 13.39 27.22 4.45
C GLU A 90 13.32 25.73 4.04
N ASN A 91 14.40 25.18 3.48
CA ASN A 91 14.49 23.76 3.14
C ASN A 91 14.35 22.86 4.37
N ALA A 92 14.94 23.21 5.51
CA ALA A 92 14.79 22.46 6.75
C ALA A 92 13.34 22.52 7.27
N SER A 93 12.71 23.69 7.20
CA SER A 93 11.30 23.89 7.55
C SER A 93 10.38 23.07 6.65
N LEU A 94 10.57 23.14 5.32
CA LEU A 94 9.80 22.39 4.34
C LEU A 94 9.96 20.88 4.52
N LYS A 95 11.18 20.39 4.77
CA LYS A 95 11.41 18.96 5.08
C LYS A 95 10.66 18.52 6.33
N ASN A 96 10.64 19.34 7.38
CA ASN A 96 9.89 19.05 8.60
C ASN A 96 8.37 19.05 8.36
N GLN A 97 7.86 19.95 7.53
CA GLN A 97 6.44 19.98 7.15
C GLN A 97 6.06 18.76 6.31
N LEU A 98 6.88 18.39 5.32
CA LEU A 98 6.70 17.19 4.53
C LEU A 98 6.67 15.94 5.41
N TYR A 99 7.63 15.79 6.32
CA TYR A 99 7.64 14.65 7.25
C TYR A 99 6.37 14.57 8.10
N LYS A 100 5.88 15.70 8.62
CA LYS A 100 4.62 15.76 9.38
C LYS A 100 3.43 15.39 8.50
N ALA A 101 3.36 15.92 7.28
CA ALA A 101 2.29 15.64 6.34
C ALA A 101 2.28 14.16 5.91
N GLU A 102 3.44 13.57 5.64
CA GLU A 102 3.60 12.15 5.31
C GLU A 102 3.14 11.25 6.45
N LYS A 103 3.50 11.60 7.70
CA LYS A 103 3.04 10.86 8.88
C LYS A 103 1.51 10.91 9.00
N VAL A 104 0.91 12.10 8.87
CA VAL A 104 -0.55 12.27 8.92
C VAL A 104 -1.24 11.51 7.78
N LEU A 105 -0.68 11.54 6.58
CA LEU A 105 -1.20 10.78 5.43
C LEU A 105 -1.14 9.27 5.68
N LYS A 106 -0.08 8.77 6.31
CA LYS A 106 0.02 7.36 6.67
C LYS A 106 -1.06 6.98 7.69
N ASP A 107 -1.19 7.75 8.77
CA ASP A 107 -2.21 7.52 9.80
C ASP A 107 -3.62 7.59 9.21
N TYR A 108 -3.87 8.53 8.29
CA TYR A 108 -5.17 8.67 7.62
C TYR A 108 -5.46 7.48 6.68
N LYS A 109 -4.47 7.01 5.91
CA LYS A 109 -4.61 5.82 5.06
C LYS A 109 -4.94 4.58 5.88
N GLU A 110 -4.26 4.38 7.02
CA GLU A 110 -4.53 3.27 7.92
C GLU A 110 -5.96 3.33 8.46
N LYS A 111 -6.43 4.50 8.91
CA LYS A 111 -7.81 4.70 9.37
C LYS A 111 -8.84 4.41 8.28
N VAL A 112 -8.67 4.99 7.09
CA VAL A 112 -9.58 4.78 5.95
C VAL A 112 -9.62 3.30 5.56
N SER A 113 -8.47 2.61 5.56
CA SER A 113 -8.44 1.18 5.25
C SER A 113 -9.17 0.32 6.28
N ALA A 114 -9.11 0.69 7.56
CA ALA A 114 -9.84 0.02 8.63
C ALA A 114 -11.36 0.27 8.51
N GLU A 115 -11.76 1.52 8.30
CA GLU A 115 -13.16 1.91 8.09
C GLU A 115 -13.78 1.22 6.87
N LEU A 116 -13.06 1.14 5.75
CA LEU A 116 -13.53 0.42 4.57
C LEU A 116 -13.75 -1.07 4.85
N SER A 117 -12.83 -1.72 5.57
CA SER A 117 -12.98 -3.12 5.93
C SER A 117 -14.15 -3.36 6.90
N GLU A 118 -14.44 -2.42 7.79
CA GLU A 118 -15.61 -2.47 8.68
C GLU A 118 -16.91 -2.30 7.89
N GLN A 119 -16.94 -1.32 6.98
CA GLN A 119 -18.09 -1.04 6.13
C GLN A 119 -18.42 -2.20 5.18
N GLU A 120 -17.41 -2.89 4.65
CA GLU A 120 -17.62 -4.10 3.85
C GLU A 120 -18.26 -5.23 4.66
N ALA A 121 -17.79 -5.45 5.90
CA ALA A 121 -18.36 -6.47 6.78
C ALA A 121 -19.81 -6.14 7.17
N ASP A 122 -20.10 -4.87 7.52
CA ASP A 122 -21.46 -4.40 7.81
C ASP A 122 -22.37 -4.53 6.59
N ARG A 123 -21.86 -4.21 5.38
CA ARG A 123 -22.62 -4.35 4.15
C ARG A 123 -23.01 -5.80 3.89
N GLN A 124 -22.10 -6.75 4.10
CA GLN A 124 -22.40 -8.17 3.92
C GLN A 124 -23.48 -8.64 4.90
N GLU A 125 -23.37 -8.26 6.17
CA GLU A 125 -24.38 -8.57 7.18
C GLU A 125 -25.75 -7.97 6.83
N LEU A 126 -25.79 -6.71 6.36
CA LEU A 126 -27.02 -6.06 5.94
C LEU A 126 -27.68 -6.76 4.76
N ILE A 127 -26.90 -7.31 3.82
CA ILE A 127 -27.44 -8.11 2.71
C ILE A 127 -28.12 -9.37 3.25
N GLU A 128 -27.44 -10.12 4.11
CA GLU A 128 -27.99 -11.35 4.71
C GLU A 128 -29.25 -11.10 5.55
N LEU A 129 -29.27 -10.01 6.33
CA LEU A 129 -30.43 -9.62 7.11
C LEU A 129 -31.60 -9.15 6.23
N ARG A 130 -31.32 -8.43 5.13
CA ARG A 130 -32.36 -8.04 4.17
C ARG A 130 -32.96 -9.24 3.48
N ASP A 131 -32.14 -10.19 3.06
CA ASP A 131 -32.59 -11.43 2.45
C ASP A 131 -33.45 -12.26 3.43
N LEU A 132 -33.04 -12.32 4.70
CA LEU A 132 -33.84 -12.93 5.76
C LEU A 132 -35.20 -12.25 5.91
N VAL A 133 -35.23 -10.92 6.05
CA VAL A 133 -36.48 -10.15 6.20
C VAL A 133 -37.38 -10.32 4.99
N TYR A 134 -36.81 -10.30 3.78
CA TYR A 134 -37.55 -10.52 2.54
C TYR A 134 -38.20 -11.91 2.52
N LYS A 135 -37.46 -12.96 2.87
CA LYS A 135 -37.99 -14.33 2.97
C LYS A 135 -39.14 -14.43 3.99
N LEU A 136 -39.01 -13.74 5.13
CA LEU A 136 -40.04 -13.72 6.18
C LEU A 136 -41.29 -12.90 5.80
N GLN A 137 -41.13 -11.83 5.02
CA GLN A 137 -42.26 -11.00 4.57
C GLN A 137 -43.04 -11.64 3.42
N ASN A 138 -42.33 -12.22 2.45
CA ASN A 138 -42.95 -12.84 1.29
C ASN A 138 -43.75 -14.11 1.62
N SER A 139 -43.45 -14.75 2.75
CA SER A 139 -44.16 -15.94 3.20
C SER A 139 -45.51 -15.65 3.87
N SER A 140 -46.00 -14.40 3.88
CA SER A 140 -47.36 -14.02 4.33
C SER A 140 -47.71 -14.53 5.75
N GLY A 141 -46.72 -14.59 6.65
CA GLY A 141 -46.87 -15.12 8.02
C GLY A 141 -46.70 -16.64 8.15
N ALA A 142 -46.54 -17.38 7.05
CA ALA A 142 -46.04 -18.75 7.06
C ALA A 142 -44.50 -18.76 7.07
N GLU A 143 -43.89 -19.90 7.37
CA GLU A 143 -42.45 -20.08 7.19
C GLU A 143 -42.12 -20.18 5.68
N PRO A 144 -41.02 -19.58 5.18
CA PRO A 144 -40.66 -19.66 3.76
C PRO A 144 -40.56 -21.10 3.22
N GLU A 145 -40.78 -21.28 1.92
CA GLU A 145 -40.61 -22.58 1.29
C GLU A 145 -39.13 -22.83 0.96
N ILE A 146 -38.67 -24.08 1.17
CA ILE A 146 -37.31 -24.51 0.81
C ILE A 146 -37.44 -25.20 -0.55
N GLU A 147 -36.90 -24.57 -1.60
CA GLU A 147 -37.10 -24.95 -3.01
C GLU A 147 -36.75 -26.41 -3.32
N ASN A 148 -35.80 -27.00 -2.57
CA ASN A 148 -35.36 -28.39 -2.76
C ASN A 148 -35.50 -29.26 -1.49
N ALA A 149 -36.42 -28.94 -0.59
CA ALA A 149 -36.61 -29.70 0.67
C ALA A 149 -36.74 -31.21 0.47
N ASP A 150 -37.42 -31.65 -0.59
CA ASP A 150 -37.68 -33.07 -0.86
C ASP A 150 -36.45 -33.83 -1.38
N LYS A 151 -35.45 -33.11 -1.92
CA LYS A 151 -34.20 -33.70 -2.42
C LYS A 151 -33.15 -33.83 -1.31
N ILE A 152 -33.35 -33.17 -0.18
CA ILE A 152 -32.38 -33.11 0.91
C ILE A 152 -32.65 -34.26 1.87
N GLN A 153 -31.71 -35.20 1.93
CA GLN A 153 -31.75 -36.31 2.88
C GLN A 153 -30.97 -35.94 4.16
N LEU A 154 -31.61 -36.13 5.31
CA LEU A 154 -30.99 -35.97 6.63
C LEU A 154 -30.72 -37.37 7.22
N PRO A 155 -29.61 -37.57 7.96
CA PRO A 155 -28.60 -36.59 8.33
C PRO A 155 -27.67 -36.18 7.17
N TYR A 156 -27.35 -34.90 7.08
CA TYR A 156 -26.51 -34.32 6.03
C TYR A 156 -25.12 -33.95 6.57
N THR A 157 -24.07 -34.35 5.84
CA THR A 157 -22.68 -33.99 6.18
C THR A 157 -22.27 -32.78 5.35
N THR A 158 -22.00 -31.65 6.00
CA THR A 158 -21.59 -30.41 5.33
C THR A 158 -20.20 -30.52 4.73
N LYS A 159 -19.98 -29.88 3.58
CA LYS A 159 -18.64 -29.77 2.98
C LYS A 159 -17.82 -28.69 3.66
N GLN A 160 -18.47 -27.61 4.07
CA GLN A 160 -17.86 -26.55 4.84
C GLN A 160 -17.76 -26.87 6.33
N ARG A 161 -16.77 -26.28 7.01
CA ARG A 161 -16.65 -26.29 8.47
C ARG A 161 -17.65 -25.29 9.06
N VAL A 162 -18.83 -25.77 9.38
CA VAL A 162 -19.90 -24.92 9.90
C VAL A 162 -19.85 -24.84 11.43
N VAL A 163 -19.98 -23.62 11.95
CA VAL A 163 -20.25 -23.37 13.37
C VAL A 163 -21.63 -22.75 13.52
N ILE A 164 -22.46 -23.31 14.41
CA ILE A 164 -23.80 -22.82 14.67
C ILE A 164 -23.92 -22.27 16.09
N PHE A 165 -24.41 -21.04 16.20
CA PHE A 165 -24.89 -20.46 17.45
C PHE A 165 -26.40 -20.60 17.53
N VAL A 166 -26.85 -21.29 18.58
CA VAL A 166 -28.18 -21.87 18.66
C VAL A 166 -29.02 -21.24 19.77
N GLY A 167 -30.35 -21.33 19.62
CA GLY A 167 -31.32 -21.09 20.67
C GLY A 167 -31.45 -22.25 21.68
N HIS A 168 -32.66 -22.45 22.21
CA HIS A 168 -32.93 -23.37 23.33
C HIS A 168 -32.41 -24.81 23.16
N ALA A 169 -32.06 -25.46 24.30
CA ALA A 169 -31.47 -26.80 24.35
C ALA A 169 -32.26 -27.90 23.62
N THR A 170 -33.59 -27.79 23.53
CA THR A 170 -34.44 -28.75 22.81
C THR A 170 -34.19 -28.71 21.31
N TRP A 171 -34.08 -27.51 20.73
CA TRP A 171 -33.77 -27.34 19.31
C TRP A 171 -32.37 -27.88 19.01
N LEU A 172 -31.41 -27.61 19.90
CA LEU A 172 -30.03 -28.10 19.78
C LEU A 172 -29.97 -29.63 19.72
N LYS A 173 -30.74 -30.32 20.57
CA LYS A 173 -30.81 -31.80 20.56
C LYS A 173 -31.39 -32.33 19.25
N ALA A 174 -32.43 -31.69 18.72
CA ALA A 174 -33.07 -32.11 17.49
C ALA A 174 -32.13 -31.99 16.28
N ILE A 175 -31.52 -30.81 16.08
CA ILE A 175 -30.69 -30.56 14.90
C ILE A 175 -29.36 -31.31 14.91
N LYS A 176 -28.80 -31.59 16.10
CA LYS A 176 -27.51 -32.32 16.23
C LYS A 176 -27.55 -33.69 15.57
N SER A 177 -28.70 -34.37 15.65
CA SER A 177 -28.90 -35.67 15.00
C SER A 177 -28.93 -35.58 13.47
N MET A 178 -29.28 -34.41 12.93
CA MET A 178 -29.45 -34.17 11.50
C MET A 178 -28.17 -33.65 10.83
N LEU A 179 -27.23 -33.09 11.60
CA LEU A 179 -26.00 -32.45 11.10
C LEU A 179 -24.77 -32.92 11.91
N PRO A 180 -24.25 -34.14 11.63
CA PRO A 180 -23.27 -34.80 12.50
C PRO A 180 -21.88 -34.15 12.54
N ASN A 181 -21.46 -33.45 11.49
CA ASN A 181 -20.12 -32.86 11.37
C ASN A 181 -20.08 -31.36 11.71
N VAL A 182 -21.21 -30.79 12.14
CA VAL A 182 -21.35 -29.38 12.46
C VAL A 182 -21.01 -29.12 13.93
N LYS A 183 -20.29 -28.03 14.20
CA LYS A 183 -19.96 -27.61 15.57
C LYS A 183 -21.08 -26.72 16.11
N PHE A 184 -21.66 -27.13 17.24
CA PHE A 184 -22.71 -26.38 17.90
C PHE A 184 -22.20 -25.72 19.16
N ILE A 185 -22.46 -24.42 19.30
CA ILE A 185 -22.13 -23.66 20.50
C ILE A 185 -23.41 -23.34 21.26
N ASP A 186 -23.44 -23.74 22.53
CA ASP A 186 -24.59 -23.57 23.42
C ASP A 186 -24.79 -22.08 23.77
N PRO A 187 -26.04 -21.57 23.80
CA PRO A 187 -26.35 -20.17 24.13
C PRO A 187 -25.84 -19.70 25.50
N TYR A 188 -25.60 -20.61 26.45
CA TYR A 188 -25.10 -20.27 27.78
C TYR A 188 -23.57 -20.39 27.91
N THR A 189 -22.90 -20.92 26.88
CA THR A 189 -21.44 -21.06 26.86
C THR A 189 -20.81 -19.82 26.23
N LYS A 190 -19.85 -19.20 26.94
CA LYS A 190 -19.15 -18.02 26.40
C LYS A 190 -18.55 -18.36 25.02
N PRO A 191 -18.80 -17.56 23.98
CA PRO A 191 -18.21 -17.78 22.67
C PRO A 191 -16.69 -17.63 22.79
N ASP A 192 -15.97 -18.74 22.56
CA ASP A 192 -14.51 -18.74 22.49
C ASP A 192 -14.09 -18.56 21.03
N ALA A 193 -13.20 -17.60 20.80
CA ALA A 193 -12.63 -17.34 19.49
C ALA A 193 -11.91 -18.56 18.90
N ASN A 194 -11.40 -19.48 19.72
CA ASN A 194 -10.79 -20.71 19.19
C ASN A 194 -11.79 -21.66 18.54
N LEU A 195 -13.06 -21.66 18.98
CA LEU A 195 -14.10 -22.49 18.40
C LEU A 195 -14.51 -22.03 16.99
N ILE A 196 -14.45 -20.72 16.76
CA ILE A 196 -14.85 -20.07 15.49
C ILE A 196 -13.67 -19.94 14.51
N ARG A 197 -12.43 -20.08 14.97
CA ARG A 197 -11.19 -19.83 14.17
C ARG A 197 -11.13 -20.51 12.82
N HIS A 198 -11.63 -21.73 12.77
CA HIS A 198 -11.54 -22.58 11.61
C HIS A 198 -12.91 -22.81 10.99
N ALA A 199 -13.88 -21.96 11.28
CA ALA A 199 -15.17 -21.99 10.63
C ALA A 199 -15.05 -21.36 9.24
N ASP A 200 -15.64 -22.01 8.24
CA ASP A 200 -15.78 -21.43 6.90
C ASP A 200 -17.04 -20.55 6.84
N VAL A 201 -18.05 -20.87 7.66
CA VAL A 201 -19.28 -20.08 7.81
C VAL A 201 -19.85 -20.24 9.22
N VAL A 202 -20.43 -19.16 9.74
CA VAL A 202 -21.17 -19.14 11.00
C VAL A 202 -22.66 -19.00 10.72
N TRP A 203 -23.47 -19.88 11.29
CA TRP A 203 -24.93 -19.76 11.26
C TRP A 203 -25.48 -19.33 12.62
N MET A 204 -26.48 -18.45 12.61
CA MET A 204 -27.10 -17.94 13.83
C MET A 204 -28.62 -18.17 13.82
N GLN A 205 -29.12 -18.69 14.95
CA GLN A 205 -30.54 -18.69 15.26
C GLN A 205 -30.85 -17.56 16.24
N THR A 206 -31.58 -16.54 15.78
CA THR A 206 -31.85 -15.32 16.56
C THR A 206 -32.96 -15.49 17.61
N ASN A 207 -33.81 -16.52 17.47
CA ASN A 207 -35.05 -16.69 18.25
C ASN A 207 -34.85 -16.96 19.77
N ALA A 208 -33.62 -17.14 20.26
CA ALA A 208 -33.38 -17.29 21.71
C ALA A 208 -31.95 -16.91 22.14
N MET A 209 -31.31 -15.98 21.44
CA MET A 209 -29.95 -15.55 21.75
C MET A 209 -29.93 -14.28 22.61
N PRO A 210 -29.23 -14.26 23.76
CA PRO A 210 -29.02 -13.03 24.50
C PRO A 210 -28.22 -12.00 23.68
N HIS A 211 -28.65 -10.74 23.69
CA HIS A 211 -28.02 -9.67 22.91
C HIS A 211 -26.52 -9.48 23.22
N SER A 212 -26.12 -9.69 24.48
CA SER A 212 -24.71 -9.61 24.90
C SER A 212 -23.80 -10.68 24.29
N PHE A 213 -24.36 -11.81 23.83
CA PHE A 213 -23.63 -12.86 23.14
C PHE A 213 -23.52 -12.56 21.65
N TYR A 214 -24.58 -12.06 21.04
CA TYR A 214 -24.59 -11.64 19.64
C TYR A 214 -23.43 -10.69 19.33
N GLY A 215 -23.29 -9.60 20.10
CA GLY A 215 -22.23 -8.61 19.88
C GLY A 215 -20.82 -9.20 19.91
N LYS A 216 -20.55 -10.14 20.83
CA LYS A 216 -19.24 -10.81 20.94
C LYS A 216 -18.98 -11.75 19.77
N ILE A 217 -20.00 -12.48 19.32
CA ILE A 217 -19.86 -13.37 18.17
C ILE A 217 -19.58 -12.54 16.92
N MET A 218 -20.33 -11.46 16.71
CA MET A 218 -20.13 -10.57 15.56
C MET A 218 -18.75 -9.93 15.58
N GLU A 219 -18.26 -9.48 16.75
CA GLU A 219 -16.90 -8.96 16.88
C GLU A 219 -15.85 -9.99 16.41
N ILE A 220 -15.93 -11.24 16.89
CA ILE A 220 -14.97 -12.30 16.51
C ILE A 220 -15.07 -12.60 15.01
N VAL A 221 -16.29 -12.66 14.48
CA VAL A 221 -16.54 -13.03 13.10
C VAL A 221 -16.07 -11.92 12.15
N ARG A 222 -16.33 -10.65 12.47
CA ARG A 222 -15.84 -9.48 11.73
C ARG A 222 -14.32 -9.40 11.71
N GLN A 223 -13.67 -9.57 12.86
CA GLN A 223 -12.21 -9.59 12.97
C GLN A 223 -11.56 -10.67 12.09
N ARG A 224 -12.26 -11.78 11.85
CA ARG A 224 -11.74 -12.93 11.10
C ARG A 224 -12.29 -13.03 9.68
N LYS A 225 -13.15 -12.09 9.27
CA LYS A 225 -13.80 -12.05 7.97
C LYS A 225 -14.53 -13.35 7.63
N ILE A 226 -15.19 -13.95 8.61
CA ILE A 226 -15.99 -15.17 8.42
C ILE A 226 -17.41 -14.74 8.01
N PRO A 227 -18.02 -15.35 6.99
CA PRO A 227 -19.40 -15.03 6.64
C PRO A 227 -20.38 -15.49 7.72
N VAL A 228 -21.41 -14.69 7.97
CA VAL A 228 -22.52 -15.00 8.89
C VAL A 228 -23.79 -15.23 8.08
N LYS A 229 -24.53 -16.29 8.39
CA LYS A 229 -25.86 -16.57 7.85
C LYS A 229 -26.89 -16.74 8.95
N TYR A 230 -28.14 -16.48 8.62
CA TYR A 230 -29.24 -16.54 9.57
C TYR A 230 -30.27 -17.60 9.17
N PHE A 231 -30.72 -18.36 10.16
CA PHE A 231 -31.84 -19.26 9.96
C PHE A 231 -33.15 -18.49 9.81
N ALA A 232 -33.94 -18.84 8.79
CA ALA A 232 -35.25 -18.26 8.55
C ALA A 232 -36.37 -18.99 9.32
N TYR A 233 -36.06 -20.16 9.89
CA TYR A 233 -37.05 -21.08 10.45
C TYR A 233 -36.89 -21.25 11.96
N ALA A 234 -38.00 -21.54 12.64
CA ALA A 234 -37.97 -21.93 14.04
C ALA A 234 -37.69 -23.44 14.19
N SER A 235 -38.17 -24.26 13.24
CA SER A 235 -38.03 -25.72 13.27
C SER A 235 -36.60 -26.20 12.98
N ALA A 236 -36.10 -27.13 13.79
CA ALA A 236 -34.78 -27.73 13.60
C ALA A 236 -34.64 -28.48 12.27
N ASP A 237 -35.70 -29.17 11.82
CA ASP A 237 -35.71 -29.91 10.55
C ASP A 237 -35.55 -28.97 9.35
N LYS A 238 -36.32 -27.87 9.35
CA LYS A 238 -36.24 -26.86 8.29
C LYS A 238 -34.90 -26.15 8.30
N CYS A 239 -34.34 -25.84 9.46
CA CYS A 239 -33.00 -25.27 9.55
C CYS A 239 -31.92 -26.21 9.03
N ALA A 240 -32.00 -27.51 9.32
CA ALA A 240 -31.07 -28.50 8.79
C ALA A 240 -31.13 -28.56 7.26
N LYS A 241 -32.34 -28.54 6.69
CA LYS A 241 -32.57 -28.50 5.24
C LYS A 241 -32.06 -27.19 4.62
N GLN A 242 -32.32 -26.05 5.24
CA GLN A 242 -31.84 -24.75 4.77
C GLN A 242 -30.30 -24.72 4.67
N LEU A 243 -29.62 -25.23 5.70
CA LEU A 243 -28.17 -25.28 5.73
C LEU A 243 -27.61 -26.25 4.69
N ALA A 244 -28.25 -27.41 4.51
CA ALA A 244 -27.86 -28.36 3.49
C ALA A 244 -28.02 -27.80 2.07
N GLU A 245 -29.14 -27.10 1.79
CA GLU A 245 -29.36 -26.44 0.50
C GLU A 245 -28.28 -25.39 0.20
N ASP A 246 -27.92 -24.59 1.20
CA ASP A 246 -26.90 -23.56 1.07
C ASP A 246 -25.51 -24.15 0.81
N ASP A 247 -25.11 -25.18 1.56
CA ASP A 247 -23.85 -25.90 1.37
C ASP A 247 -23.77 -26.61 0.00
N MET A 248 -24.91 -27.07 -0.53
CA MET A 248 -25.00 -27.62 -1.89
C MET A 248 -24.81 -26.55 -2.97
N LYS A 249 -25.41 -25.35 -2.81
CA LYS A 249 -25.30 -24.26 -3.79
C LYS A 249 -23.84 -23.85 -4.03
N ILE A 250 -23.03 -23.83 -2.98
CA ILE A 250 -21.61 -23.46 -3.02
C ILE A 250 -20.78 -24.37 -3.94
N VAL A 251 -21.19 -25.62 -4.13
CA VAL A 251 -20.47 -26.59 -4.99
C VAL A 251 -20.76 -26.38 -6.47
N THR A 252 -21.87 -25.72 -6.78
CA THR A 252 -22.29 -25.46 -8.16
C THR A 252 -21.58 -24.23 -8.75
N ASP A 253 -21.01 -23.37 -7.90
CA ASP A 253 -20.31 -22.13 -8.27
C ASP A 253 -18.77 -22.26 -8.28
N GLN A 254 -18.23 -23.48 -8.13
CA GLN A 254 -16.81 -23.83 -8.32
C GLN A 254 -16.59 -24.63 -9.60
#